data_AF-C5M882-F1
#
_entry.id   AF-C5M882-F1
#
_cell.length_a   1.000
_cell.length_b   1.000
_cell.length_c   1.000
_cell.angle_alpha   90.00
_cell.angle_beta   90.00
_cell.angle_gamma   90.00
#
_symmetry.space_group_name_H-M   'P 1'
#
loop_
_entity.id
_entity.type
_entity.pdbx_description
1 polymer ?
#
loop_
_entity_poly.entity_id
_entity_poly.type
_entity_poly.pdbx_seq_one_letter_code
_entity_poly.pdbx_strand_id
1 'polypeptide(L)'
;MTDIHLDQTRQKIPQPVKQLTFDELKAFPLPKAVETLPTSYLQDFSDNKQLLQGYIRQLEAYSTKQQEVVRTLQQADDILENVVYSQLIKDYEKVIDKINQQIKSINIIYQEFINLETYQYQLLSSNFNQDNLKAKFKKLIEENNQESLDIVKNFNDRSHGSEISDESFGTMIENFKNSRKLYHFRKEKLNRWEEERVSGFL
;
A
#
# COMPACT_ATOMS: atom_id res chain seq x y z
N MET A 1 2.67 -1.79 -14.06
CA MET A 1 1.60 -2.52 -14.77
C MET A 1 2.11 -3.93 -15.03
N THR A 2 1.78 -4.88 -14.17
CA THR A 2 2.00 -6.30 -14.43
C THR A 2 0.67 -6.85 -14.85
N ASP A 3 0.42 -6.81 -16.15
CA ASP A 3 -0.69 -7.52 -16.76
C ASP A 3 -0.48 -9.01 -16.49
N ILE A 4 -1.30 -9.55 -15.59
CA ILE A 4 -1.47 -11.00 -15.48
C ILE A 4 -2.26 -11.37 -16.74
N HIS A 5 -1.54 -11.53 -17.85
CA HIS A 5 -2.10 -12.08 -19.07
C HIS A 5 -2.49 -13.53 -18.77
N LEU A 6 -3.77 -13.73 -18.46
CA LEU A 6 -4.45 -15.03 -18.43
C LEU A 6 -4.29 -15.80 -19.76
N ASP A 7 -3.81 -15.11 -20.81
CA ASP A 7 -3.71 -15.58 -22.20
C ASP A 7 -2.49 -16.46 -22.50
N GLN A 8 -1.55 -16.63 -21.55
CA GLN A 8 -0.28 -17.32 -21.83
C GLN A 8 -0.29 -18.82 -21.53
N THR A 9 -1.29 -19.34 -20.82
CA THR A 9 -1.49 -20.79 -20.68
C THR A 9 -2.31 -21.30 -21.86
N ARG A 10 -1.68 -21.33 -23.04
CA ARG A 10 -2.25 -21.77 -24.34
C ARG A 10 -2.65 -23.26 -24.38
N GLN A 11 -2.98 -23.90 -23.26
CA GLN A 11 -3.68 -25.18 -23.29
C GLN A 11 -5.17 -24.87 -23.39
N LYS A 12 -5.69 -24.89 -24.62
CA LYS A 12 -7.13 -24.77 -24.88
C LYS A 12 -7.84 -25.89 -24.12
N ILE A 13 -8.83 -25.53 -23.31
CA ILE A 13 -9.72 -26.48 -22.67
C ILE A 13 -10.23 -27.45 -23.75
N PRO A 14 -10.09 -28.77 -23.55
CA PRO A 14 -10.53 -29.75 -24.54
C PRO A 14 -12.02 -29.54 -24.85
N GLN A 15 -12.38 -29.58 -26.13
CA GLN A 15 -13.79 -29.45 -26.51
C GLN A 15 -14.58 -30.68 -26.03
N PRO A 16 -15.85 -30.50 -25.64
CA PRO A 16 -16.68 -31.61 -25.20
C PRO A 16 -16.83 -32.62 -26.33
N VAL A 17 -16.61 -33.90 -25.99
CA VAL A 17 -16.77 -35.00 -26.94
C VAL A 17 -18.23 -35.09 -27.36
N LYS A 18 -18.50 -34.98 -28.67
CA LYS A 18 -19.85 -35.11 -29.22
C LYS A 18 -20.42 -36.51 -28.95
N GLN A 19 -21.73 -36.57 -28.71
CA GLN A 19 -22.44 -37.83 -28.53
C GLN A 19 -22.35 -38.69 -29.79
N LEU A 20 -22.20 -40.00 -29.59
CA LEU A 20 -22.17 -40.96 -30.69
C LEU A 20 -23.58 -41.10 -31.28
N THR A 21 -23.70 -40.88 -32.58
CA THR A 21 -24.97 -41.06 -33.31
C THR A 21 -25.13 -42.49 -33.80
N PHE A 22 -26.36 -42.88 -34.16
CA PHE A 22 -26.64 -44.24 -34.64
C PHE A 22 -25.91 -44.56 -35.95
N ASP A 23 -25.77 -43.58 -36.84
CA ASP A 23 -25.08 -43.71 -38.13
C ASP A 23 -23.56 -43.92 -37.94
N GLU A 24 -22.98 -43.30 -36.92
CA GLU A 24 -21.56 -43.45 -36.57
C GLU A 24 -21.26 -44.79 -35.88
N LEU A 25 -22.28 -45.40 -35.25
CA LEU A 25 -22.16 -46.67 -34.54
C LEU A 25 -21.81 -47.84 -35.48
N LYS A 26 -22.19 -47.74 -36.75
CA LYS A 26 -22.02 -48.77 -37.79
C LYS A 26 -22.36 -50.18 -37.28
N ALA A 27 -23.56 -50.31 -36.70
CA ALA A 27 -24.05 -51.54 -36.08
C ALA A 27 -24.32 -52.69 -37.07
N PHE A 28 -24.13 -52.46 -38.38
CA PHE A 28 -24.35 -53.45 -39.42
C PHE A 28 -23.14 -53.50 -40.36
N PRO A 29 -22.81 -54.68 -40.93
CA PRO A 29 -23.51 -55.95 -40.79
C PRO A 29 -23.33 -56.61 -39.41
N LEU A 30 -24.31 -57.41 -39.00
CA LEU A 30 -24.23 -58.16 -37.74
C LEU A 30 -23.06 -59.16 -37.82
N PRO A 31 -22.41 -59.49 -36.68
CA PRO A 31 -21.42 -60.55 -36.67
C PRO A 31 -22.03 -61.85 -37.15
N LYS A 32 -21.29 -62.63 -37.94
CA LYS A 32 -21.76 -63.90 -38.49
C LYS A 32 -22.38 -64.82 -37.44
N ALA A 33 -21.82 -64.83 -36.22
CA ALA A 33 -22.32 -65.62 -35.10
C ALA A 33 -23.75 -65.25 -34.67
N VAL A 34 -24.13 -63.98 -34.80
CA VAL A 34 -25.48 -63.48 -34.52
C VAL A 34 -26.38 -63.67 -35.74
N GLU A 35 -25.85 -63.44 -36.95
CA GLU A 35 -26.59 -63.59 -38.20
C GLU A 35 -27.03 -65.04 -38.49
N THR A 36 -26.26 -66.03 -38.01
CA THR A 36 -26.59 -67.46 -38.18
C THR A 36 -27.56 -68.02 -37.13
N LEU A 37 -28.00 -67.23 -36.16
CA LEU A 37 -28.90 -67.70 -35.10
C LEU A 37 -30.29 -68.04 -35.68
N PRO A 38 -30.96 -69.10 -35.18
CA PRO A 38 -32.35 -69.36 -35.49
C PRO A 38 -33.24 -68.17 -35.09
N THR A 39 -34.33 -67.95 -35.83
CA THR A 39 -35.24 -66.80 -35.66
C THR A 39 -35.75 -66.62 -34.23
N SER A 40 -36.00 -67.71 -33.49
CA SER A 40 -36.41 -67.64 -32.08
C SER A 40 -35.33 -67.01 -31.18
N TYR A 41 -34.06 -67.33 -31.41
CA TYR A 41 -32.95 -66.79 -30.62
C TYR A 41 -32.57 -65.37 -31.04
N LEU A 42 -32.79 -64.99 -32.30
CA LEU A 42 -32.68 -63.60 -32.74
C LEU A 42 -33.72 -62.72 -32.06
N GLN A 43 -34.92 -63.23 -31.86
CA GLN A 43 -36.00 -62.54 -31.17
C GLN A 43 -35.70 -62.39 -29.67
N ASP A 44 -35.20 -63.44 -29.03
CA ASP A 44 -34.71 -63.35 -27.65
C ASP A 44 -33.53 -62.37 -27.51
N PHE A 45 -32.66 -62.30 -28.52
CA PHE A 45 -31.55 -61.34 -28.57
C PHE A 45 -32.04 -59.89 -28.70
N SER A 46 -33.04 -59.62 -29.55
CA SER A 46 -33.61 -58.28 -29.70
C SER A 46 -34.40 -57.83 -28.48
N ASP A 47 -35.08 -58.77 -27.81
CA ASP A 47 -35.92 -58.47 -26.65
C ASP A 47 -35.09 -58.30 -25.37
N ASN A 48 -33.90 -58.88 -25.32
CA ASN A 48 -32.98 -58.74 -24.20
C ASN A 48 -32.08 -57.50 -24.33
N LYS A 49 -32.47 -56.43 -23.63
CA LYS A 49 -31.73 -55.17 -23.53
C LYS A 49 -30.26 -55.34 -23.11
N GLN A 50 -29.93 -56.30 -22.24
CA GLN A 50 -28.55 -56.51 -21.79
C GLN A 50 -27.67 -57.07 -22.91
N LEU A 51 -28.21 -57.97 -23.74
CA LEU A 51 -27.49 -58.54 -24.87
C LEU A 51 -27.22 -57.48 -25.95
N LEU A 52 -28.21 -56.64 -26.26
CA LEU A 52 -28.05 -55.50 -27.17
C LEU A 52 -27.00 -54.51 -26.66
N GLN A 53 -27.01 -54.19 -25.36
CA GLN A 53 -26.00 -53.32 -24.76
C GLN A 53 -24.60 -53.93 -24.82
N GLY A 54 -24.48 -55.24 -24.57
CA GLY A 54 -23.22 -55.98 -24.69
C GLY A 54 -22.68 -55.92 -26.12
N TYR A 55 -23.55 -56.13 -27.11
CA TYR A 55 -23.21 -56.03 -28.52
C TYR A 55 -22.73 -54.61 -28.90
N ILE A 56 -23.49 -53.58 -28.52
CA ILE A 56 -23.12 -52.19 -28.80
C ILE A 56 -21.75 -51.83 -28.20
N ARG A 57 -21.44 -52.34 -27.00
CA ARG A 57 -20.13 -52.11 -26.34
C ARG A 57 -18.96 -52.80 -27.05
N GLN A 58 -19.22 -53.86 -27.81
CA GLN A 58 -18.20 -54.56 -28.59
C GLN A 58 -17.91 -53.87 -29.93
N LEU A 59 -18.77 -52.94 -30.38
CA LEU A 59 -18.55 -52.21 -31.62
C LEU A 59 -17.31 -51.31 -31.51
N GLU A 60 -16.50 -51.33 -32.56
CA GLU A 60 -15.25 -50.56 -32.63
C GLU A 60 -15.52 -49.05 -32.46
N ALA A 61 -16.57 -48.53 -33.08
CA ALA A 61 -16.97 -47.13 -32.97
C ALA A 61 -17.25 -46.70 -31.52
N TYR A 62 -17.87 -47.58 -30.71
CA TYR A 62 -18.13 -47.31 -29.29
C TYR A 62 -16.82 -47.30 -28.49
N SER A 63 -15.95 -48.28 -28.72
CA SER A 63 -14.65 -48.39 -28.05
C SER A 63 -13.74 -47.20 -28.37
N THR A 64 -13.64 -46.82 -29.65
CA THR A 64 -12.87 -45.63 -30.07
C THR A 64 -13.42 -44.37 -29.42
N LYS A 65 -14.74 -44.21 -29.35
CA LYS A 65 -15.36 -43.04 -28.71
C LYS A 65 -15.11 -43.01 -27.21
N GLN A 66 -15.17 -44.16 -26.55
CA GLN A 66 -14.84 -44.29 -25.14
C GLN A 66 -13.38 -43.89 -24.87
N GLN A 67 -12.44 -44.33 -25.71
CA GLN A 67 -11.03 -43.93 -25.60
C GLN A 67 -10.83 -42.43 -25.83
N GLU A 68 -11.57 -41.83 -26.76
CA GLU A 68 -11.56 -40.37 -26.98
C GLU A 68 -11.99 -39.64 -25.71
N VAL A 69 -13.10 -40.04 -25.09
CA VAL A 69 -13.59 -39.46 -23.82
C VAL A 69 -12.54 -39.56 -22.71
N VAL A 70 -11.94 -40.75 -22.53
CA VAL A 70 -10.90 -40.96 -21.51
C VAL A 70 -9.71 -40.05 -21.76
N ARG A 71 -9.26 -39.91 -23.01
CA ARG A 71 -8.15 -39.03 -23.37
C ARG A 71 -8.47 -37.55 -23.11
N THR A 72 -9.68 -37.12 -23.44
CA THR A 72 -10.15 -35.75 -23.17
C THR A 72 -10.19 -35.46 -21.66
N LEU A 73 -10.64 -36.43 -20.86
CA LEU A 73 -10.65 -36.30 -19.40
C LEU A 73 -9.23 -36.21 -18.84
N GLN A 74 -8.31 -37.07 -19.30
CA GLN A 74 -6.90 -37.00 -18.89
C GLN A 74 -6.24 -35.67 -19.23
N GLN A 75 -6.57 -35.08 -20.39
CA GLN A 75 -6.09 -33.74 -20.75
C GLN A 75 -6.67 -32.65 -19.84
N ALA A 76 -7.94 -32.79 -19.43
CA ALA A 76 -8.55 -31.84 -18.51
C ALA A 76 -7.93 -31.93 -17.10
N ASP A 77 -7.65 -33.16 -16.61
CA ASP A 77 -6.96 -33.39 -15.35
C ASP A 77 -5.55 -32.80 -15.36
N ASP A 78 -4.80 -32.99 -16.46
CA ASP A 78 -3.45 -32.44 -16.63
C ASP A 78 -3.45 -30.90 -16.59
N ILE A 79 -4.42 -30.27 -17.26
CA ILE A 79 -4.61 -28.80 -17.20
C ILE A 79 -4.93 -28.35 -15.77
N LEU A 80 -5.83 -29.04 -15.08
CA LEU A 80 -6.19 -28.71 -13.71
C LEU A 80 -4.96 -28.79 -12.78
N GLU A 81 -4.22 -29.89 -12.82
CA GLU A 81 -3.09 -30.10 -11.91
C GLU A 81 -1.91 -29.18 -12.25
N ASN A 82 -1.47 -29.17 -13.51
CA ASN A 82 -0.24 -28.48 -13.89
C ASN A 82 -0.45 -26.99 -14.15
N VAL A 83 -1.54 -26.59 -14.81
CA VAL A 83 -1.76 -25.18 -15.14
C VAL A 83 -2.41 -24.44 -13.98
N VAL A 84 -3.50 -24.97 -13.43
CA VAL A 84 -4.27 -24.26 -12.40
C VAL A 84 -3.59 -24.37 -11.04
N TYR A 85 -3.40 -25.58 -10.52
CA TYR A 85 -2.87 -25.77 -9.17
C TYR A 85 -1.39 -25.43 -9.06
N SER A 86 -0.56 -25.94 -9.98
CA SER A 86 0.88 -25.82 -9.83
C SER A 86 1.42 -24.41 -10.15
N GLN A 87 0.77 -23.69 -11.07
CA GLN A 87 1.28 -22.43 -11.60
C GLN A 87 0.38 -21.25 -11.25
N LEU A 88 -0.89 -21.27 -11.67
CA LEU A 88 -1.78 -20.12 -11.51
C LEU A 88 -1.98 -19.75 -10.04
N ILE A 89 -2.28 -20.72 -9.17
CA ILE A 89 -2.46 -20.46 -7.73
C ILE A 89 -1.18 -19.89 -7.12
N LYS A 90 -0.02 -20.49 -7.39
CA LYS A 90 1.26 -20.01 -6.85
C LYS A 90 1.61 -18.60 -7.33
N ASP A 91 1.30 -18.28 -8.57
CA ASP A 91 1.58 -16.95 -9.10
C ASP A 91 0.63 -15.90 -8.50
N TYR A 92 -0.63 -16.24 -8.25
CA TYR A 92 -1.54 -15.38 -7.48
C TYR A 92 -1.06 -15.19 -6.03
N GLU A 93 -0.59 -16.24 -5.35
CA GLU A 93 -0.03 -16.13 -4.00
C GLU A 93 1.16 -15.16 -3.96
N LYS A 94 2.10 -15.27 -4.91
CA LYS A 94 3.24 -14.32 -5.01
C LYS A 94 2.77 -12.88 -5.23
N VAL A 95 1.72 -12.67 -6.02
CA VAL A 95 1.17 -11.33 -6.27
C VAL A 95 0.53 -10.79 -4.99
N ILE A 96 -0.22 -11.62 -4.25
CA ILE A 96 -0.80 -11.28 -2.95
C ILE A 96 0.29 -10.88 -1.96
N ASP A 97 1.38 -11.64 -1.89
CA ASP A 97 2.52 -11.33 -1.01
C ASP A 97 3.16 -10.00 -1.38
N LYS A 98 3.34 -9.72 -2.67
CA LYS A 98 3.87 -8.45 -3.16
C LYS A 98 2.95 -7.27 -2.79
N ILE A 99 1.64 -7.42 -2.94
CA ILE A 99 0.66 -6.40 -2.54
C ILE A 99 0.75 -6.15 -1.03
N ASN A 100 0.81 -7.21 -0.22
CA ASN A 100 0.93 -7.10 1.22
C ASN A 100 2.22 -6.39 1.65
N GLN A 101 3.35 -6.66 0.98
CA GLN A 101 4.60 -5.94 1.22
C GLN A 101 4.48 -4.44 0.87
N GLN A 102 3.84 -4.12 -0.26
CA GLN A 102 3.59 -2.72 -0.65
C GLN A 102 2.71 -2.00 0.38
N ILE A 103 1.63 -2.63 0.85
CA ILE A 103 0.77 -2.05 1.90
C ILE A 103 1.57 -1.77 3.18
N LYS A 104 2.45 -2.70 3.59
CA LYS A 104 3.34 -2.47 4.74
C LYS A 104 4.25 -1.26 4.54
N SER A 105 4.85 -1.11 3.36
CA SER A 105 5.69 0.06 3.06
C SER A 105 4.90 1.38 3.10
N ILE A 106 3.69 1.39 2.55
CA ILE A 106 2.81 2.58 2.59
C ILE A 106 2.47 2.95 4.03
N ASN A 107 2.15 1.97 4.88
CA ASN A 107 1.88 2.23 6.29
C ASN A 107 3.09 2.82 7.02
N ILE A 108 4.31 2.37 6.74
CA ILE A 108 5.53 2.94 7.32
C ILE A 108 5.67 4.41 6.91
N ILE A 109 5.57 4.70 5.61
CA ILE A 109 5.65 6.07 5.08
C ILE A 109 4.56 6.97 5.66
N TYR A 110 3.34 6.44 5.82
CA TYR A 110 2.24 7.18 6.41
C TYR A 110 2.49 7.52 7.88
N GLN A 111 3.05 6.60 8.67
CA GLN A 111 3.45 6.89 10.04
C GLN A 111 4.55 7.96 10.11
N GLU A 112 5.55 7.90 9.21
CA GLU A 112 6.57 8.94 9.09
C GLU A 112 5.95 10.31 8.73
N PHE A 113 5.00 10.33 7.81
CA PHE A 113 4.27 11.55 7.44
C PHE A 113 3.54 12.15 8.65
N ILE A 114 2.79 11.36 9.41
CA ILE A 114 2.08 11.83 10.62
C ILE A 114 3.06 12.35 11.67
N ASN A 115 4.21 11.70 11.84
CA ASN A 115 5.25 12.16 12.77
C ASN A 115 5.83 13.51 12.34
N LEU A 116 6.11 13.69 11.05
CA LEU A 116 6.61 14.95 10.49
C LEU A 116 5.56 16.06 10.60
N GLU A 117 4.30 15.77 10.33
CA GLU A 117 3.19 16.69 10.50
C GLU A 117 3.06 17.13 11.97
N THR A 118 3.13 16.17 12.90
CA THR A 118 3.11 16.46 14.34
C THR A 118 4.29 17.35 14.73
N TYR A 119 5.49 17.06 14.24
CA TYR A 119 6.67 17.87 14.48
C TYR A 119 6.52 19.29 13.92
N GLN A 120 5.97 19.42 12.71
CA GLN A 120 5.68 20.72 12.11
C GLN A 120 4.71 21.52 12.99
N TYR A 121 3.61 20.92 13.44
CA TYR A 121 2.67 21.59 14.34
C TYR A 121 3.29 21.97 15.68
N GLN A 122 4.16 21.12 16.24
CA GLN A 122 4.92 21.45 17.45
C GLN A 122 5.85 22.64 17.24
N LEU A 123 6.57 22.70 16.11
CA LEU A 123 7.44 23.83 15.78
C LEU A 123 6.65 25.12 15.55
N LEU A 124 5.54 25.05 14.82
CA LEU A 124 4.65 26.19 14.59
C LEU A 124 4.10 26.70 15.93
N SER A 125 3.60 25.80 16.77
CA SER A 125 3.08 26.17 18.09
C SER A 125 4.18 26.75 19.01
N SER A 126 5.35 26.13 19.07
CA SER A 126 6.42 26.56 19.99
C SER A 126 7.14 27.84 19.53
N ASN A 127 7.41 27.98 18.24
CA ASN A 127 8.25 29.05 17.71
C ASN A 127 7.47 30.16 17.00
N PHE A 128 6.32 29.86 16.40
CA PHE A 128 5.59 30.80 15.56
C PHE A 128 4.21 31.19 16.10
N ASN A 129 3.78 30.60 17.22
CA ASN A 129 2.61 31.11 17.94
C ASN A 129 2.90 32.54 18.41
N GLN A 130 1.99 33.46 18.07
CA GLN A 130 2.06 34.87 18.44
C GLN A 130 2.22 35.07 19.94
N ASP A 131 1.59 34.23 20.77
CA ASP A 131 1.69 34.33 22.22
C ASP A 131 3.06 33.92 22.73
N ASN A 132 3.64 32.85 22.17
CA ASN A 132 5.00 32.42 22.51
C ASN A 132 6.06 33.44 22.05
N LEU A 133 5.88 34.04 20.87
CA LEU A 133 6.74 35.11 20.39
C LEU A 133 6.64 36.36 21.27
N LYS A 134 5.42 36.77 21.65
CA LYS A 134 5.20 37.87 22.61
C LYS A 134 5.85 37.58 23.96
N ALA A 135 5.75 36.35 24.47
CA ALA A 135 6.38 35.94 25.72
C ALA A 135 7.92 35.97 25.64
N LYS A 136 8.51 35.42 24.57
CA LYS A 136 9.96 35.52 24.32
C LYS A 136 10.42 36.98 24.21
N PHE A 137 9.63 37.84 23.56
CA PHE A 137 9.95 39.25 23.42
C PHE A 137 9.84 40.03 24.74
N LYS A 138 8.83 39.72 25.57
CA LYS A 138 8.71 40.23 26.95
C LYS A 138 9.94 39.85 27.78
N LYS A 139 10.42 38.61 27.68
CA LYS A 139 11.63 38.15 28.36
C LYS A 139 12.87 38.94 27.91
N LEU A 140 13.06 39.14 26.60
CA LEU A 140 14.17 39.94 26.05
C LEU A 140 14.14 41.42 26.50
N ILE A 141 12.94 41.99 26.71
CA ILE A 141 12.79 43.34 27.25
C ILE A 141 13.24 43.37 28.71
N GLU A 142 12.88 42.35 29.50
CA GLU A 142 13.29 42.23 30.89
C GLU A 142 14.80 41.99 31.04
N GLU A 143 15.38 41.13 30.20
CA GLU A 143 16.83 40.91 30.16
C GLU A 143 17.59 42.21 29.84
N ASN A 144 17.13 43.01 28.87
CA ASN A 144 17.75 44.31 28.54
C ASN A 144 17.53 45.36 29.66
N ASN A 145 16.43 45.29 30.40
CA ASN A 145 16.21 46.12 31.58
C ASN A 145 17.21 45.77 32.69
N GLN A 146 17.43 44.47 32.91
CA GLN A 146 18.41 44.00 33.88
C GLN A 146 19.83 44.37 33.46
N GLU A 147 20.19 44.23 32.18
CA GLU A 147 21.48 44.68 31.63
C GLU A 147 21.72 46.17 31.87
N SER A 148 20.70 47.02 31.64
CA SER A 148 20.78 48.45 31.95
C SER A 148 21.08 48.71 33.43
N LEU A 149 20.45 47.97 34.34
CA LEU A 149 20.66 48.10 35.79
C LEU A 149 22.03 47.56 36.21
N ASP A 150 22.47 46.47 35.59
CA ASP A 150 23.78 45.87 35.85
C ASP A 150 24.92 46.78 35.38
N ILE A 151 24.76 47.54 34.29
CA ILE A 151 25.73 48.56 33.87
C ILE A 151 25.93 49.61 34.98
N VAL A 152 24.85 50.07 35.62
CA VAL A 152 24.89 51.05 36.71
C VAL A 152 25.48 50.45 37.97
N LYS A 153 25.08 49.23 38.32
CA LYS A 153 25.58 48.51 39.49
C LYS A 153 27.07 48.21 39.37
N ASN A 154 27.51 47.68 38.23
CA ASN A 154 28.92 47.37 37.97
C ASN A 154 29.82 48.62 37.99
N PHE A 155 29.30 49.78 37.56
CA PHE A 155 30.03 51.03 37.66
C PHE A 155 30.12 51.52 39.12
N ASN A 156 29.03 51.44 39.88
CA ASN A 156 29.01 51.83 41.29
C ASN A 156 29.91 50.92 42.15
N ASP A 157 29.92 49.61 41.89
CA ASP A 157 30.77 48.65 42.59
C ASP A 157 32.26 48.87 42.26
N ARG A 158 32.60 49.30 41.03
CA ARG A 158 33.96 49.68 40.62
C ARG A 158 34.40 51.06 41.13
N SER A 159 33.45 51.91 41.52
CA SER A 159 33.69 53.27 42.04
C SER A 159 34.17 53.28 43.49
N HIS A 160 33.93 52.21 44.25
CA HIS A 160 34.22 52.16 45.69
C HIS A 160 35.71 51.95 46.06
N GLY A 161 36.63 51.92 45.10
CA GLY A 161 38.06 51.70 45.41
C GLY A 161 39.10 52.27 44.42
N SER A 162 38.69 52.99 43.37
CA SER A 162 39.61 53.48 42.32
C SER A 162 39.23 54.89 41.87
N GLU A 163 40.21 55.75 41.57
CA GLU A 163 39.96 57.04 40.93
C GLU A 163 39.26 56.83 39.58
N ILE A 164 37.99 57.25 39.50
CA ILE A 164 37.18 57.13 38.30
C ILE A 164 37.68 58.15 37.27
N SER A 165 38.19 57.68 36.14
CA SER A 165 38.50 58.55 35.00
C SER A 165 37.21 59.03 34.33
N ASP A 166 37.12 60.31 33.98
CA ASP A 166 35.99 60.92 33.26
C ASP A 166 35.64 60.17 31.95
N GLU A 167 36.63 59.55 31.31
CA GLU A 167 36.45 58.73 30.11
C GLU A 167 35.68 57.42 30.39
N SER A 168 35.91 56.81 31.56
CA SER A 168 35.20 55.60 32.00
C SER A 168 33.74 55.90 32.37
N PHE A 169 33.47 57.09 32.91
CA PHE A 169 32.13 57.57 33.20
C PHE A 169 31.37 57.93 31.92
N GLY A 170 32.02 58.61 30.97
CA GLY A 170 31.46 58.92 29.65
C GLY A 170 31.04 57.65 28.89
N THR A 171 31.92 56.64 28.88
CA THR A 171 31.65 55.34 28.23
C THR A 171 30.50 54.59 28.91
N MET A 172 30.39 54.65 30.24
CA MET A 172 29.29 54.05 30.99
C MET A 172 27.95 54.72 30.66
N ILE A 173 27.90 56.05 30.63
CA ILE A 173 26.68 56.81 30.28
C ILE A 173 26.23 56.47 28.87
N GLU A 174 27.16 56.38 27.93
CA GLU A 174 26.85 56.04 26.54
C GLU A 174 26.27 54.62 26.43
N ASN A 175 26.89 53.64 27.10
CA ASN A 175 26.39 52.27 27.14
C ASN A 175 25.01 52.16 27.81
N PHE A 176 24.80 52.86 28.92
CA PHE A 176 23.51 52.92 29.60
C PHE A 176 22.44 53.57 28.72
N LYS A 177 22.75 54.69 28.07
CA LYS A 177 21.83 55.40 27.17
C LYS A 177 21.46 54.53 25.97
N ASN A 178 22.43 53.80 25.39
CA ASN A 178 22.19 52.89 24.28
C ASN A 178 21.32 51.69 24.70
N SER A 179 21.58 51.07 25.85
CA SER A 179 20.76 49.98 26.39
C SER A 179 19.32 50.45 26.70
N ARG A 180 19.15 51.62 27.33
CA ARG A 180 17.81 52.18 27.62
C ARG A 180 17.04 52.59 26.36
N LYS A 181 17.72 53.16 25.36
CA LYS A 181 17.10 53.44 24.06
C LYS A 181 16.58 52.17 23.41
N LEU A 182 17.37 51.09 23.44
CA LEU A 182 16.96 49.78 22.92
C LEU A 182 15.80 49.17 23.72
N TYR A 183 15.80 49.30 25.05
CA TYR A 183 14.70 48.86 25.92
C TYR A 183 13.38 49.55 25.55
N HIS A 184 13.37 50.89 25.50
CA HIS A 184 12.15 51.65 25.21
C HIS A 184 11.63 51.40 23.79
N PHE A 185 12.53 51.27 22.81
CA PHE A 185 12.16 50.89 21.45
C PHE A 185 11.47 49.52 21.38
N ARG A 186 12.03 48.51 22.07
CA ARG A 186 11.43 47.17 22.14
C ARG A 186 10.10 47.20 22.89
N LYS A 187 9.98 47.97 23.98
CA LYS A 187 8.74 48.13 24.73
C LYS A 187 7.62 48.78 23.91
N GLU A 188 7.95 49.82 23.16
CA GLU A 188 7.01 50.48 22.24
C GLU A 188 6.55 49.51 21.14
N LYS A 189 7.48 48.74 20.55
CA LYS A 189 7.15 47.69 19.57
C LYS A 189 6.22 46.63 20.15
N LEU A 190 6.43 46.19 21.40
CA LEU A 190 5.55 45.21 22.06
C LEU A 190 4.14 45.78 22.25
N ASN A 191 4.02 47.01 22.74
CA ASN A 191 2.72 47.65 22.95
C ASN A 191 1.94 47.78 21.63
N ARG A 192 2.61 48.17 20.53
CA ARG A 192 1.98 48.24 19.20
C ARG A 192 1.57 46.88 18.66
N TRP A 193 2.27 45.82 19.05
CA TRP A 193 1.93 44.44 18.70
C TRP A 193 0.76 43.89 19.54
N GLU A 194 0.59 44.35 20.78
CA GLU A 194 -0.59 44.04 21.59
C GLU A 194 -1.85 44.76 21.06
N GLU A 195 -1.70 45.96 20.49
CA GLU A 195 -2.78 46.71 19.82
C GLU A 195 -3.10 46.22 18.40
N GLU A 196 -2.46 45.16 17.90
CA GLU A 196 -2.56 44.63 16.53
C GLU A 196 -2.25 45.65 15.41
N ARG A 197 -1.68 46.82 15.76
CA ARG A 197 -1.34 47.89 14.81
C ARG A 197 -0.12 47.56 13.94
N VAL A 198 0.65 46.54 14.33
CA VAL A 198 1.78 46.01 13.57
C VAL A 198 1.64 44.49 13.51
N SER A 199 1.51 43.94 12.30
CA SER A 199 1.43 42.51 12.06
C SER A 199 2.82 41.87 12.16
N GLY A 200 3.27 41.63 13.39
CA GLY A 200 4.45 40.80 13.66
C GLY A 200 5.81 41.42 13.34
N PHE A 201 6.85 40.61 13.59
CA PHE A 201 8.26 40.95 13.42
C PHE A 201 8.62 41.03 11.92
N LEU A 202 8.68 42.25 11.39
CA LEU A 202 9.52 42.65 10.27
C LEU A 202 10.48 43.76 10.76
#